data_AF-A0A6G0VMC5-F1
#
_entry.id   AF-A0A6G0VMC5-F1
#
_cell.length_a   1.000
_cell.length_b   1.000
_cell.length_c   1.000
_cell.angle_alpha   90.00
_cell.angle_beta   90.00
_cell.angle_gamma   90.00
#
_symmetry.space_group_name_H-M   'P 1'
#
loop_
_entity.id
_entity.type
_entity.pdbx_description
1 polymer ?
#
loop_
_entity_poly.entity_id
_entity_poly.type
_entity_poly.pdbx_seq_one_letter_code
_entity_poly.pdbx_strand_id
1 'polypeptide(L)' 'MFPLLTVLIKNIMTLPHSTACVERIFSMINLIKTKERNHLNTSNLIGLLHTKRALKDTNCYSMTII' A
#
# COMPACT_ATOMS: atom_id res chain seq x y z
N MET A 1 11.12 -33.39 2.41
CA MET A 1 10.65 -32.63 1.23
C MET A 1 11.39 -31.30 1.17
N PHE A 2 11.78 -30.85 -0.02
CA PHE A 2 12.79 -29.81 -0.28
C PHE A 2 12.51 -28.44 0.37
N PRO A 3 13.20 -28.07 1.46
CA PRO A 3 12.92 -26.83 2.21
C PRO A 3 13.32 -25.56 1.43
N LEU A 4 14.37 -25.64 0.62
CA LEU A 4 14.85 -24.53 -0.21
C LEU A 4 13.82 -24.13 -1.27
N LEU A 5 13.16 -25.12 -1.88
CA LEU A 5 12.12 -24.90 -2.88
C LEU A 5 10.89 -24.22 -2.25
N THR A 6 10.51 -24.62 -1.04
CA THR A 6 9.39 -23.99 -0.32
C THR A 6 9.66 -22.53 0.02
N VAL A 7 10.88 -22.17 0.42
CA VAL A 7 11.26 -20.76 0.69
C VAL A 7 11.23 -19.95 -0.60
N LEU A 8 11.77 -20.50 -1.70
CA LEU A 8 11.76 -19.84 -3.00
C LEU A 8 10.33 -19.56 -3.51
N ILE A 9 9.43 -20.54 -3.40
CA ILE A 9 8.03 -20.40 -3.81
C ILE A 9 7.30 -19.39 -2.91
N LYS A 10 7.52 -19.43 -1.59
CA LYS A 10 6.94 -18.44 -0.66
C LYS A 10 7.40 -17.03 -0.99
N ASN A 11 8.69 -16.83 -1.27
CA ASN A 11 9.22 -15.53 -1.65
C ASN A 11 8.61 -15.06 -2.98
N ILE A 12 8.47 -15.95 -3.97
CA ILE A 12 7.79 -15.66 -5.24
C ILE A 12 6.31 -15.29 -5.04
N MET A 13 5.60 -15.95 -4.12
CA MET A 13 4.21 -15.63 -3.80
C MET A 13 4.05 -14.32 -3.03
N THR A 14 5.09 -13.83 -2.35
CA THR A 14 5.09 -12.50 -1.73
C THR A 14 5.37 -11.37 -2.71
N LEU A 15 5.88 -11.65 -3.91
CA LEU A 15 5.87 -10.63 -4.95
C LEU A 15 4.41 -10.30 -5.29
N PRO A 16 4.06 -9.02 -5.40
CA PRO A 16 2.71 -8.63 -5.77
C PRO A 16 2.38 -9.25 -7.14
N HIS A 17 1.53 -10.28 -7.12
CA HIS A 17 1.12 -11.07 -8.30
C HIS A 17 0.41 -10.23 -9.38
N SER A 18 0.01 -9.00 -9.06
CA SER A 18 -0.72 -8.11 -9.95
C SER A 18 0.00 -6.77 -10.06
N THR A 19 0.65 -6.54 -11.21
CA THR A 19 1.16 -5.22 -11.61
C THR A 19 0.08 -4.14 -11.46
N ALA A 20 -1.18 -4.47 -11.76
CA ALA A 20 -2.33 -3.59 -11.58
C ALA A 20 -2.58 -3.14 -10.13
N CYS A 21 -2.23 -3.96 -9.13
CA CYS A 21 -2.31 -3.55 -7.72
C CYS A 21 -1.26 -2.48 -7.39
N VAL A 22 -0.04 -2.61 -7.93
CA VAL A 22 1.02 -1.60 -7.78
C VAL A 22 0.66 -0.32 -8.54
N GLU A 23 0.14 -0.44 -9.77
CA GLU A 23 -0.34 0.69 -10.56
C GLU A 23 -1.47 1.46 -9.86
N ARG A 24 -2.38 0.76 -9.17
CA ARG A 24 -3.44 1.40 -8.38
C ARG A 24 -2.86 2.22 -7.22
N ILE A 25 -1.84 1.72 -6.53
CA ILE A 25 -1.15 2.45 -5.46
C ILE A 25 -0.41 3.66 -6.04
N PHE A 26 0.25 3.49 -7.19
CA PHE A 26 0.98 4.55 -7.88
C PHE A 26 0.05 5.66 -8.39
N SER A 27 -1.12 5.29 -8.91
CA SER A 27 -2.17 6.22 -9.30
C SER A 27 -2.72 7.02 -8.11
N MET A 28 -2.95 6.36 -6.96
CA MET A 28 -3.34 7.06 -5.72
C MET A 28 -2.25 8.05 -5.27
N ILE A 29 -0.98 7.65 -5.34
CA ILE A 29 0.15 8.53 -5.02
C ILE A 29 0.18 9.74 -5.97
N ASN A 30 -0.02 9.52 -7.26
CA ASN A 30 -0.08 10.60 -8.24
C ASN A 30 -1.24 11.57 -7.99
N LEU A 31 -2.41 11.06 -7.59
CA LEU A 31 -3.55 11.88 -7.18
C LEU A 31 -3.22 12.77 -5.97
N ILE A 32 -2.59 12.18 -4.94
CA ILE A 32 -2.20 12.90 -3.72
C ILE A 32 -1.16 13.99 -4.03
N LYS A 33 -0.15 13.65 -4.84
CA LYS A 33 0.98 14.54 -5.15
C LYS A 33 0.63 15.66 -6.13
N THR A 34 -0.28 15.39 -7.06
CA THR A 34 -0.50 16.29 -8.21
C THR A 34 -1.84 17.03 -8.14
N LYS A 35 -2.92 16.39 -7.69
CA LYS A 35 -4.27 16.97 -7.70
C LYS A 35 -4.72 17.52 -6.34
N GLU A 36 -4.41 16.82 -5.26
CA GLU A 36 -4.93 17.18 -3.93
C GLU A 36 -3.97 18.07 -3.13
N ARG A 37 -2.65 17.81 -3.19
CA ARG A 37 -1.64 18.59 -2.44
C ARG A 37 -0.34 18.71 -3.23
N ASN A 38 -0.10 19.88 -3.81
CA ASN A 38 1.18 20.18 -4.44
C ASN A 38 2.28 20.27 -3.36
N HIS A 39 3.45 19.67 -3.63
CA HIS A 39 4.66 19.77 -2.79
C HIS A 39 4.62 19.09 -1.40
N LEU A 40 4.02 17.88 -1.31
CA LEU A 40 4.10 17.06 -0.11
C LEU A 40 5.48 16.37 0.00
N ASN A 41 6.17 16.53 1.15
CA ASN A 41 7.40 15.79 1.44
C ASN A 41 7.14 14.26 1.42
N THR A 42 8.09 13.48 0.92
CA THR A 42 7.97 12.01 0.77
C THR A 42 7.63 11.31 2.08
N SER A 43 8.18 11.77 3.21
CA SER A 43 7.84 11.24 4.54
C SER A 43 6.37 11.40 4.89
N ASN A 44 5.78 12.55 4.52
CA ASN A 44 4.37 12.83 4.77
C ASN A 44 3.45 12.06 3.82
N LEU A 45 3.92 11.83 2.58
CA LEU A 45 3.21 10.98 1.61
C LEU A 45 3.12 9.53 2.08
N ILE A 46 4.20 9.00 2.67
CA ILE A 46 4.23 7.64 3.25
C ILE A 46 3.24 7.54 4.42
N GLY A 47 3.26 8.51 5.34
CA GLY A 47 2.31 8.57 6.45
C GLY A 47 0.84 8.63 5.99
N LEU A 48 0.55 9.43 4.98
CA LEU A 48 -0.80 9.54 4.41
C LEU A 48 -1.22 8.25 3.68
N LEU A 49 -0.30 7.60 2.97
CA LEU A 49 -0.55 6.32 2.30
C LEU A 49 -0.87 5.22 3.33
N HIS A 50 -0.13 5.16 4.43
CA HIS A 50 -0.39 4.23 5.53
C HIS A 50 -1.74 4.51 6.19
N THR A 51 -2.05 5.78 6.47
CA THR A 51 -3.33 6.18 7.05
C THR A 51 -4.50 5.80 6.13
N LYS A 52 -4.40 6.09 4.82
CA LYS A 52 -5.44 5.70 3.84
C LYS A 52 -5.58 4.19 3.69
N ARG A 53 -4.49 3.42 3.85
CA ARG A 53 -4.53 1.96 3.85
C ARG A 53 -5.17 1.41 5.12
N ALA A 54 -4.83 1.95 6.28
CA ALA A 54 -5.44 1.59 7.56
C ALA A 54 -6.95 1.88 7.55
N LEU A 55 -7.34 3.00 6.95
CA LEU A 55 -8.75 3.37 6.79
C LEU A 55 -9.51 2.56 5.74
N LYS A 56 -8.82 1.81 4.88
CA LYS A 56 -9.47 1.06 3.80
C LYS A 56 -10.29 -0.13 4.32
N ASP A 57 -9.93 -0.64 5.50
CA ASP A 57 -10.61 -1.77 6.15
C ASP A 57 -11.70 -1.33 7.13
N THR A 58 -11.70 -0.06 7.56
CA THR A 58 -12.65 0.47 8.54
C THR A 58 -13.70 1.36 7.88
N ASN A 59 -14.98 1.10 8.16
CA ASN A 59 -16.06 2.01 7.78
C ASN A 59 -15.84 3.41 8.39
N CYS A 60 -16.20 4.46 7.65
CA CYS A 60 -15.94 5.89 7.95
C CYS A 60 -16.46 6.42 9.30
N TYR A 61 -17.13 5.58 10.10
CA TYR A 61 -17.76 5.94 11.36
C TYR A 61 -17.21 5.18 12.58
N SER A 62 -16.25 4.27 12.42
CA SER A 62 -15.67 3.54 13.55
C SER A 62 -14.15 3.44 13.43
N MET A 63 -13.48 4.53 13.81
CA MET A 63 -12.07 4.44 14.20
C MET A 63 -12.03 3.94 15.65
N THR A 64 -11.78 2.65 15.84
CA THR A 64 -11.30 2.17 17.15
C THR A 64 -9.83 2.54 17.24
N ILE A 65 -9.56 3.63 17.95
CA ILE A 65 -8.21 4.01 18.39
C ILE A 65 -7.87 3.06 19.54
N ILE A 66 -6.97 2.12 19.26
CA ILE A 66 -6.33 1.26 20.28
C ILE A 66 -5.16 2.05 20.87
#